data_AF-A0A0D7A6J3-F1
#
_entry.id   AF-A0A0D7A6J3-F1
#
_cell.length_a   1.000
_cell.length_b   1.000
_cell.length_c   1.000
_cell.angle_alpha   90.00
_cell.angle_beta   90.00
_cell.angle_gamma   90.00
#
_symmetry.space_group_name_H-M   'P 1'
#
loop_
_entity.id
_entity.type
_entity.pdbx_description
1 polymer ?
#
loop_
_entity_poly.entity_id
_entity_poly.type
_entity_poly.pdbx_seq_one_letter_code
_entity_poly.pdbx_strand_id
1 'polypeptide(L)'
;MPSVLLNCRQTCFTLRHAFLTSRGYAKKADANLDERLEAIRRAVYPPHNRRKESPVGTWRRDVGRVLQRAIPSKQAHETIERAWMLRKRHTRKAHEEELVRKFECMRAAMEELQRVEPHLYSEANKAEDPRTRSQIEMQTLKQMSTLEKKTLEGRIRGLFPRELRIPTDTPSRSGWNYDWTPLNRPL
;
A
#
# COMPACT_ATOMS: atom_id res chain seq x y z
N MET A 1 51.39 -31.03 24.09
CA MET A 1 50.63 -30.62 25.29
C MET A 1 50.50 -29.11 25.28
N PRO A 2 49.31 -28.48 25.42
CA PRO A 2 47.95 -28.94 25.15
C PRO A 2 47.19 -28.01 24.16
N SER A 3 46.21 -28.59 23.48
CA SER A 3 45.26 -27.94 22.57
C SER A 3 44.28 -27.05 23.33
N VAL A 4 44.18 -25.78 22.95
CA VAL A 4 43.21 -24.83 23.53
C VAL A 4 41.87 -25.03 22.83
N LEU A 5 41.01 -25.86 23.42
CA LEU A 5 39.60 -25.95 23.05
C LEU A 5 38.90 -24.65 23.47
N LEU A 6 38.49 -23.85 22.49
CA LEU A 6 37.61 -22.71 22.69
C LEU A 6 36.25 -23.22 23.18
N ASN A 7 36.08 -23.08 24.49
CA ASN A 7 34.86 -23.40 25.21
C ASN A 7 33.78 -22.41 24.78
N CYS A 8 32.93 -22.81 23.81
CA CYS A 8 31.79 -22.03 23.38
C CYS A 8 30.74 -22.03 24.50
N ARG A 9 30.89 -21.09 25.44
CA ARG A 9 29.92 -20.84 26.50
C ARG A 9 28.57 -20.57 25.85
N GLN A 10 27.62 -21.47 26.11
CA GLN A 10 26.20 -21.27 25.86
C GLN A 10 25.78 -20.01 26.62
N THR A 11 25.74 -18.88 25.94
CA THR A 11 25.05 -17.69 26.45
C THR A 11 23.56 -17.99 26.35
N CYS A 12 23.01 -18.53 27.45
CA CYS A 12 21.57 -18.51 27.69
C CYS A 12 21.13 -17.05 27.71
N PHE A 13 20.66 -16.53 26.58
CA PHE A 13 19.95 -15.27 26.53
C PHE A 13 18.65 -15.45 27.32
N THR A 14 18.69 -15.11 28.61
CA THR A 14 17.47 -14.92 29.40
C THR A 14 16.81 -13.65 28.89
N LEU A 15 15.97 -13.78 27.86
CA LEU A 15 14.99 -12.76 27.53
C LEU A 15 14.08 -12.64 28.76
N ARG A 16 14.33 -11.64 29.62
CA ARG A 16 13.38 -11.19 30.63
C ARG A 16 12.17 -10.64 29.88
N HIS A 17 11.24 -11.52 29.54
CA HIS A 17 9.91 -11.09 29.16
C HIS A 17 9.17 -10.79 30.46
N ALA A 18 8.99 -9.51 30.73
CA ALA A 18 7.98 -9.06 31.66
C ALA A 18 6.65 -9.67 31.22
N PHE A 19 6.10 -10.56 32.04
CA PHE A 19 4.74 -11.02 31.87
C PHE A 19 3.84 -9.82 32.12
N LEU A 20 3.41 -9.13 31.05
CA LEU A 20 2.14 -8.43 31.10
C LEU A 20 1.09 -9.53 31.25
N THR A 21 0.79 -9.89 32.50
CA THR A 21 -0.42 -10.61 32.83
C THR A 21 -1.54 -9.74 32.28
N SER A 22 -2.16 -10.16 31.18
CA SER A 22 -3.43 -9.53 30.80
C SER A 22 -4.36 -9.82 31.97
N ARG A 23 -4.59 -8.82 32.83
CA ARG A 23 -5.69 -8.84 33.79
C ARG A 23 -6.97 -8.89 32.97
N GLY A 24 -7.37 -10.11 32.61
CA GLY A 24 -8.71 -10.36 32.13
C GLY A 24 -9.61 -10.09 33.31
N TYR A 25 -10.28 -8.93 33.32
CA TYR A 25 -11.50 -8.79 34.09
C TYR A 25 -12.38 -9.99 33.73
N ALA A 26 -12.65 -10.84 34.72
CA ALA A 26 -13.56 -11.95 34.58
C ALA A 26 -14.95 -11.38 34.29
N LYS A 27 -15.27 -11.17 33.01
CA LYS A 27 -16.66 -11.06 32.58
C LYS A 27 -17.28 -12.43 32.78
N LYS A 28 -18.45 -12.46 33.41
CA LYS A 28 -19.31 -13.65 33.47
C LYS A 28 -19.44 -14.21 32.06
N ALA A 29 -19.37 -15.52 31.92
CA ALA A 29 -19.57 -16.19 30.64
C ALA A 29 -21.02 -15.94 30.22
N ASP A 30 -21.23 -14.98 29.31
CA ASP A 30 -22.49 -14.83 28.61
C ASP A 30 -22.64 -16.09 27.75
N ALA A 31 -23.43 -17.06 28.22
CA ALA A 31 -23.61 -18.37 27.61
C ALA A 31 -24.25 -18.34 26.20
N ASN A 32 -24.50 -17.15 25.65
CA ASN A 32 -25.16 -16.89 24.37
C ASN A 32 -24.38 -15.92 23.46
N LEU A 33 -23.04 -15.84 23.59
CA LEU A 33 -22.22 -15.17 22.58
C LEU A 33 -22.10 -16.07 21.36
N ASP A 34 -22.64 -15.61 20.22
CA ASP A 34 -22.61 -16.28 18.90
C ASP A 34 -21.29 -17.03 18.70
N GLU A 35 -21.33 -18.35 18.48
CA GLU A 35 -20.14 -19.19 18.28
C GLU A 35 -19.25 -18.64 17.16
N ARG A 36 -19.87 -17.99 16.17
CA ARG A 36 -19.20 -17.26 15.10
C ARG A 36 -18.41 -16.04 15.60
N LEU A 37 -18.96 -15.24 16.52
CA LEU A 37 -18.25 -14.10 17.12
C LEU A 37 -17.06 -14.57 17.96
N GLU A 38 -17.21 -15.67 18.70
CA GLU A 38 -16.11 -16.27 19.45
C GLU A 38 -15.05 -16.89 18.54
N ALA A 39 -15.44 -17.52 17.43
CA ALA A 39 -14.51 -17.99 16.41
C ALA A 39 -13.72 -16.84 15.76
N ILE A 40 -14.40 -15.74 15.40
CA ILE A 40 -13.76 -14.51 14.89
C ILE A 40 -12.82 -13.92 15.95
N ARG A 41 -13.27 -13.83 17.20
CA ARG A 41 -12.44 -13.32 18.30
C ARG A 41 -11.18 -14.14 18.51
N ARG A 42 -11.28 -15.48 18.49
CA ARG A 42 -10.13 -16.39 18.56
C ARG A 42 -9.22 -16.31 17.33
N ALA A 43 -9.78 -16.04 16.16
CA ALA A 43 -9.03 -15.87 14.92
C ALA A 43 -8.31 -14.52 14.85
N VAL A 44 -8.87 -13.43 15.38
CA VAL A 44 -8.22 -12.11 15.38
C VAL A 44 -7.26 -11.97 16.56
N TYR A 45 -7.62 -12.52 17.72
CA TYR A 45 -6.86 -12.45 18.97
C TYR A 45 -6.59 -13.87 19.49
N PRO A 46 -5.68 -14.62 18.85
CA PRO A 46 -5.35 -15.97 19.29
C PRO A 46 -4.79 -15.92 20.72
N PRO A 47 -5.19 -16.85 21.60
CA PRO A 47 -4.66 -16.90 22.96
C PRO A 47 -3.14 -17.10 22.89
N HIS A 48 -2.38 -16.37 23.71
CA HIS A 48 -0.92 -16.45 23.75
C HIS A 48 -0.46 -17.78 24.39
N ASN A 49 -0.65 -18.89 23.67
CA ASN A 49 -0.29 -20.23 24.12
C ASN A 49 0.92 -20.74 23.32
N ARG A 50 2.07 -20.86 24.00
CA ARG A 50 3.32 -21.42 23.43
C ARG A 50 3.30 -22.95 23.26
N ARG A 51 2.13 -23.60 23.41
CA ARG A 51 1.98 -25.05 23.20
C ARG A 51 1.43 -25.40 21.82
N LYS A 52 0.74 -24.48 21.15
CA LYS A 52 0.12 -24.71 19.83
C LYS A 52 0.38 -23.51 18.93
N GLU A 53 0.64 -23.77 17.65
CA GLU A 53 0.90 -22.70 16.70
C GLU A 53 -0.33 -21.80 16.55
N SER A 54 -0.09 -20.50 16.51
CA SER A 54 -1.16 -19.54 16.31
C SER A 54 -1.62 -19.59 14.85
N PRO A 55 -2.94 -19.70 14.58
CA PRO A 55 -3.48 -19.64 13.21
C PRO A 55 -3.09 -18.35 12.47
N VAL A 56 -2.88 -17.27 13.20
CA VAL A 56 -2.52 -15.94 12.68
C VAL A 56 -0.99 -15.77 12.54
N GLY A 57 -0.22 -16.81 12.86
CA GLY A 57 1.24 -16.80 12.76
C GLY A 57 1.96 -15.97 13.83
N THR A 58 1.26 -15.43 14.84
CA THR A 58 1.88 -14.65 15.92
C THR A 58 2.88 -15.44 16.76
N TRP A 59 2.75 -16.77 16.81
CA TRP A 59 3.72 -17.66 17.42
C TRP A 59 3.79 -18.99 16.65
N ARG A 60 5.00 -19.40 16.27
CA ARG A 60 5.33 -20.66 15.59
C ARG A 60 6.61 -21.22 16.18
N ARG A 61 6.69 -22.53 16.37
CA ARG A 61 7.86 -23.17 17.02
C ARG A 61 9.11 -23.11 16.15
N ASP A 62 8.94 -23.23 14.83
CA ASP A 62 10.04 -23.38 13.89
C ASP A 62 10.71 -22.06 13.49
N VAL A 63 10.11 -20.91 13.84
CA VAL A 63 10.60 -19.58 13.42
C VAL A 63 12.05 -19.36 13.84
N GLY A 64 12.43 -19.74 15.06
CA GLY A 64 13.83 -19.59 15.50
C GLY A 64 14.81 -20.41 14.65
N ARG A 65 14.44 -21.65 14.30
CA ARG A 65 15.26 -22.53 13.44
C ARG A 65 15.32 -22.02 12.00
N VAL A 66 14.20 -21.55 11.46
CA VAL A 66 14.11 -20.97 10.11
C VAL A 66 14.93 -19.69 10.03
N LEU A 67 14.85 -18.81 11.03
CA LEU A 67 15.66 -17.58 11.10
C LEU A 67 17.15 -17.90 11.14
N GLN A 68 17.58 -18.88 11.93
CA GLN A 68 18.97 -19.33 11.95
C GLN A 68 19.45 -19.90 10.60
N ARG A 69 18.55 -20.55 9.84
CA ARG A 69 18.86 -21.05 8.49
C ARG A 69 18.92 -19.94 7.44
N ALA A 70 18.01 -18.97 7.51
CA ALA A 70 17.90 -17.88 6.55
C ALA A 70 18.95 -16.79 6.79
N ILE A 71 19.33 -16.55 8.04
CA ILE A 71 20.28 -15.52 8.44
C ILE A 71 21.61 -16.21 8.77
N PRO A 72 22.64 -16.11 7.90
CA PRO A 72 23.91 -16.78 8.12
C PRO A 72 24.66 -16.22 9.34
N SER A 73 24.57 -14.91 9.58
CA SER A 73 25.12 -14.24 10.76
C SER A 73 24.42 -12.91 11.06
N LYS A 74 24.52 -12.44 12.31
CA LYS A 74 23.99 -11.11 12.70
C LYS A 74 24.61 -9.98 11.87
N GLN A 75 25.92 -10.06 11.64
CA GLN A 75 26.65 -9.06 10.84
C GLN A 75 26.18 -9.03 9.38
N ALA A 76 25.92 -10.19 8.78
CA ALA A 76 25.38 -10.28 7.43
C ALA A 76 23.99 -9.64 7.33
N HIS A 77 23.11 -9.93 8.29
CA HIS A 77 21.78 -9.31 8.37
C HIS A 77 21.88 -7.77 8.50
N GLU A 78 22.66 -7.26 9.45
CA GLU A 78 22.86 -5.81 9.63
C GLU A 78 23.43 -5.13 8.37
N THR A 79 24.29 -5.83 7.63
CA THR A 79 24.87 -5.31 6.39
C THR A 79 23.85 -5.27 5.26
N ILE A 80 23.06 -6.33 5.08
CA ILE A 80 21.97 -6.36 4.09
C ILE A 80 20.95 -5.27 4.38
N GLU A 81 20.56 -5.11 5.65
CA GLU A 81 19.59 -4.08 6.05
C GLU A 81 20.12 -2.66 5.78
N ARG A 82 21.38 -2.38 6.15
CA ARG A 82 22.01 -1.08 5.85
C ARG A 82 22.09 -0.81 4.35
N ALA A 83 22.51 -1.80 3.56
CA ALA A 83 22.57 -1.68 2.10
C ALA A 83 21.18 -1.45 1.49
N TRP A 84 20.16 -2.13 1.99
CA TRP A 84 18.77 -1.96 1.54
C TRP A 84 18.21 -0.58 1.88
N MET A 85 18.43 -0.10 3.10
CA MET A 85 18.05 1.25 3.51
C MET A 85 18.75 2.32 2.67
N LEU A 86 20.04 2.14 2.38
CA LEU A 86 20.80 3.02 1.49
C LEU A 86 20.22 3.03 0.07
N ARG A 87 19.92 1.85 -0.49
CA ARG A 87 19.26 1.73 -1.80
C ARG A 87 17.92 2.45 -1.83
N LYS A 88 17.06 2.24 -0.83
CA LYS A 88 15.76 2.93 -0.71
C LYS A 88 15.94 4.45 -0.67
N ARG A 89 16.93 4.95 0.07
CA ARG A 89 17.26 6.38 0.11
C ARG A 89 17.65 6.89 -1.28
N HIS A 90 18.52 6.17 -2.00
CA HIS A 90 18.93 6.55 -3.35
C HIS A 90 17.75 6.55 -4.32
N THR A 91 16.88 5.52 -4.27
CA THR A 91 15.67 5.46 -5.11
C THR A 91 14.74 6.64 -4.84
N ARG A 92 14.53 7.00 -3.57
CA ARG A 92 13.73 8.18 -3.22
C ARG A 92 14.35 9.47 -3.76
N LYS A 93 15.65 9.66 -3.55
CA LYS A 93 16.36 10.85 -4.01
C LYS A 93 16.30 10.99 -5.53
N ALA A 94 16.53 9.90 -6.26
CA ALA A 94 16.43 9.90 -7.72
C ALA A 94 15.03 10.25 -8.21
N HIS A 95 13.99 9.75 -7.54
CA HIS A 95 12.61 10.10 -7.87
C HIS A 95 12.30 11.57 -7.57
N GLU A 96 12.76 12.10 -6.44
CA GLU A 96 12.63 13.52 -6.09
C GLU A 96 13.34 14.43 -7.11
N GLU A 97 14.56 14.09 -7.50
CA GLU A 97 15.31 14.81 -8.55
C GLU A 97 14.57 14.80 -9.89
N GLU A 98 13.97 13.67 -10.27
CA GLU A 98 13.15 13.58 -11.49
C GLU A 98 11.88 14.43 -11.40
N LEU A 99 11.19 14.43 -10.25
CA LEU A 99 10.00 15.26 -10.01
C LEU A 99 10.33 16.74 -10.08
N VAL A 100 11.45 17.17 -9.49
CA VAL A 100 11.94 18.55 -9.57
C VAL A 100 12.19 18.93 -11.02
N ARG A 101 12.87 18.08 -11.79
CA ARG A 101 13.13 18.33 -13.22
C ARG A 101 11.83 18.50 -14.02
N LYS A 102 10.85 17.62 -13.81
CA LYS A 102 9.54 17.70 -14.47
C LYS A 102 8.79 18.98 -14.10
N PHE A 103 8.84 19.35 -12.82
CA PHE A 103 8.22 20.56 -12.32
C PHE A 103 8.87 21.83 -12.89
N GLU A 104 10.20 21.90 -12.93
CA GLU A 104 10.93 23.03 -13.52
C GLU A 104 10.61 23.20 -15.01
N CYS A 105 10.56 22.09 -15.75
CA CYS A 105 10.16 22.09 -17.16
C CYS A 105 8.73 22.61 -17.34
N MET A 106 7.78 22.15 -16.51
CA MET A 106 6.39 22.61 -16.53
C MET A 106 6.28 24.10 -16.20
N ARG A 107 7.02 24.58 -15.20
CA ARG A 107 7.07 25.99 -14.81
C ARG A 107 7.59 26.87 -15.93
N ALA A 108 8.70 26.46 -16.57
CA ALA A 108 9.28 27.19 -17.69
C ALA A 108 8.28 27.30 -18.87
N ALA A 109 7.61 26.19 -19.21
CA ALA A 109 6.59 26.18 -20.26
C ALA A 109 5.39 27.11 -19.93
N MET A 110 4.93 27.13 -18.67
CA MET A 110 3.84 28.02 -18.25
C MET A 110 4.25 29.50 -18.25
N GLU A 111 5.50 29.81 -17.89
CA GLU A 111 6.03 31.17 -17.95
C GLU A 111 6.13 31.66 -19.41
N GLU A 112 6.55 30.80 -20.33
CA GLU A 112 6.56 31.10 -21.77
C GLU A 112 5.14 31.31 -22.31
N LEU A 113 4.20 30.40 -21.97
CA LEU A 113 2.80 30.51 -22.37
C LEU A 113 2.17 31.83 -21.90
N GLN A 114 2.46 32.25 -20.67
CA GLN A 114 1.96 33.52 -20.13
C GLN A 114 2.43 34.74 -20.93
N ARG A 115 3.67 34.71 -21.44
CA ARG A 115 4.24 35.80 -22.24
C ARG A 115 3.65 35.85 -23.65
N VAL A 116 3.41 34.68 -24.26
CA VAL A 116 2.90 34.58 -25.63
C VAL A 116 1.39 34.79 -25.67
N GLU A 117 0.63 34.03 -24.86
CA GLU A 117 -0.84 34.04 -24.89
C GLU A 117 -1.45 33.98 -23.47
N PRO A 118 -1.80 35.15 -22.88
CA PRO A 118 -2.39 35.21 -21.55
C PRO A 118 -3.73 34.50 -21.41
N HIS A 119 -4.50 34.41 -22.51
CA HIS A 119 -5.79 33.73 -22.52
C HIS A 119 -5.63 32.23 -22.25
N LEU A 120 -4.81 31.53 -23.03
CA LEU A 120 -4.52 30.10 -22.82
C LEU A 120 -3.88 29.82 -21.46
N TYR A 121 -3.03 30.73 -20.97
CA TYR A 121 -2.48 30.61 -19.61
C TYR A 121 -3.59 30.63 -18.54
N SER A 122 -4.57 31.52 -18.68
CA SER A 122 -5.75 31.57 -17.79
C SER A 122 -6.55 30.27 -17.88
N GLU A 123 -6.73 29.72 -19.09
CA GLU A 123 -7.46 28.46 -19.30
C GLU A 123 -6.74 27.25 -18.71
N ALA A 124 -5.43 27.13 -18.91
CA ALA A 124 -4.63 26.02 -18.39
C ALA A 124 -4.58 26.00 -16.85
N ASN A 125 -4.66 27.17 -16.21
CA ASN A 125 -4.67 27.29 -14.75
C ASN A 125 -6.07 27.13 -14.12
N LYS A 126 -7.11 26.82 -14.90
CA LYS A 126 -8.44 26.54 -14.35
C LYS A 126 -8.37 25.28 -13.48
N ALA A 127 -8.65 25.43 -12.19
CA ALA A 127 -8.75 24.29 -11.28
C ALA A 127 -10.01 23.48 -11.61
N GLU A 128 -9.84 22.22 -11.99
CA GLU A 128 -10.96 21.31 -12.20
C GLU A 128 -11.43 20.72 -10.86
N ASP A 129 -12.58 21.20 -10.37
CA ASP A 129 -13.23 20.58 -9.22
C ASP A 129 -13.93 19.28 -9.64
N PRO A 130 -13.54 18.11 -9.10
CA PRO A 130 -14.10 16.83 -9.52
C PRO A 130 -15.57 16.65 -9.14
N ARG A 131 -16.06 17.43 -8.17
CA ARG A 131 -17.45 17.35 -7.69
C ARG A 131 -18.41 18.23 -8.50
N THR A 132 -17.89 19.22 -9.21
CA THR A 132 -18.70 20.20 -9.91
C THR A 132 -19.15 19.63 -11.25
N ARG A 133 -20.47 19.61 -11.49
CA ARG A 133 -21.05 19.21 -12.78
C ARG A 133 -21.59 20.43 -13.49
N SER A 134 -21.37 20.52 -14.79
CA SER A 134 -21.93 21.60 -15.60
C SER A 134 -23.46 21.45 -15.74
N GLN A 135 -24.15 22.55 -16.01
CA GLN A 135 -25.61 22.52 -16.22
C GLN A 135 -25.98 21.69 -17.45
N ILE A 136 -25.16 21.75 -18.49
CA ILE A 136 -25.30 20.97 -19.73
C ILE A 136 -25.19 19.47 -19.41
N GLU A 137 -24.15 19.06 -18.68
CA GLU A 137 -23.99 17.67 -18.24
C GLU A 137 -25.17 17.19 -17.40
N MET A 138 -25.72 18.03 -16.53
CA MET A 138 -26.89 17.66 -15.72
C MET A 138 -28.14 17.44 -16.59
N GLN A 139 -28.35 18.25 -17.63
CA GLN A 139 -29.48 18.09 -18.55
C GLN A 139 -29.33 16.83 -19.40
N THR A 140 -28.14 16.57 -19.95
CA THR A 140 -27.88 15.36 -20.75
C THR A 140 -27.97 14.11 -19.88
N LEU A 141 -27.48 14.16 -18.64
CA LEU A 141 -27.64 13.05 -17.69
C LEU A 141 -29.10 12.78 -17.35
N LYS A 142 -30.00 13.77 -17.39
CA LYS A 142 -31.43 13.51 -17.22
C LYS A 142 -31.98 12.69 -18.40
N GLN A 143 -31.55 12.99 -19.61
CA GLN A 143 -32.00 12.36 -20.85
C GLN A 143 -31.43 10.95 -21.09
N MET A 144 -30.22 10.68 -20.61
CA MET A 144 -29.52 9.41 -20.87
C MET A 144 -30.16 8.18 -20.21
N SER A 145 -29.77 6.98 -20.67
CA SER A 145 -30.14 5.73 -20.03
C SER A 145 -29.43 5.54 -18.67
N THR A 146 -30.01 4.74 -17.77
CA THR A 146 -29.45 4.51 -16.41
C THR A 146 -28.05 3.90 -16.43
N LEU A 147 -27.76 3.01 -17.39
CA LEU A 147 -26.43 2.42 -17.56
C LEU A 147 -25.41 3.46 -18.00
N GLU A 148 -25.77 4.30 -18.98
CA GLU A 148 -24.92 5.38 -19.48
C GLU A 148 -24.62 6.40 -18.39
N LYS A 149 -25.64 6.79 -17.61
CA LYS A 149 -25.47 7.65 -16.43
C LYS A 149 -24.42 7.07 -15.49
N LYS A 150 -24.54 5.79 -15.11
CA LYS A 150 -23.59 5.14 -14.21
C LYS A 150 -22.17 5.11 -14.77
N THR A 151 -22.01 4.90 -16.08
CA THR A 151 -20.69 4.92 -16.72
C THR A 151 -20.06 6.32 -16.73
N LEU A 152 -20.86 7.36 -17.00
CA LEU A 152 -20.40 8.75 -17.01
C LEU A 152 -20.02 9.21 -15.60
N GLU A 153 -20.84 8.86 -14.60
CA GLU A 153 -20.58 9.14 -13.20
C GLU A 153 -19.34 8.42 -12.67
N GLY A 154 -19.01 7.25 -13.21
CA GLY A 154 -17.79 6.52 -12.87
C GLY A 154 -16.49 7.20 -13.32
N ARG A 155 -16.54 8.16 -14.26
CA ARG A 155 -15.39 8.85 -14.85
C ARG A 155 -15.35 10.33 -14.43
N ILE A 156 -14.91 10.60 -13.23
CA ILE A 156 -14.92 11.95 -12.66
C ILE A 156 -13.84 12.83 -13.36
N ARG A 157 -14.16 14.09 -13.69
CA ARG A 157 -13.19 15.06 -14.26
C ARG A 157 -12.07 15.36 -13.25
N GLY A 158 -10.89 15.74 -13.73
CA GLY A 158 -9.71 15.96 -12.88
C GLY A 158 -9.13 14.72 -12.15
N LEU A 159 -9.75 13.54 -12.27
CA LEU A 159 -9.22 12.29 -11.71
C LEU A 159 -8.66 11.39 -12.81
N PHE A 160 -7.80 10.45 -12.42
CA PHE A 160 -7.29 9.43 -13.32
C PHE A 160 -8.43 8.57 -13.90
N PRO A 161 -8.40 8.28 -15.22
CA PRO A 161 -9.35 7.36 -15.84
C PRO A 161 -9.29 5.96 -15.21
N ARG A 162 -10.43 5.27 -15.15
CA ARG A 162 -10.52 3.90 -14.59
C ARG A 162 -9.78 2.86 -15.44
N GLU A 163 -9.61 3.17 -16.70
CA GLU A 163 -8.89 2.35 -17.67
C GLU A 163 -7.38 2.31 -17.38
N LEU A 164 -6.85 3.32 -16.66
CA LEU A 164 -5.46 3.35 -16.20
C LEU A 164 -5.30 2.41 -15.00
N ARG A 165 -5.02 1.13 -15.29
CA ARG A 165 -4.87 0.07 -14.29
C ARG A 165 -3.48 0.08 -13.65
N ILE A 166 -3.43 -0.41 -12.41
CA ILE A 166 -2.17 -0.70 -11.70
C ILE A 166 -1.46 -1.85 -12.43
N PRO A 167 -0.13 -1.79 -12.64
CA PRO A 167 0.63 -2.90 -13.21
C PRO A 167 0.42 -4.20 -12.44
N THR A 168 0.23 -5.31 -13.16
CA THR A 168 0.09 -6.66 -12.62
C THR A 168 1.35 -7.49 -12.90
N ASP A 169 1.63 -8.50 -12.07
CA ASP A 169 2.82 -9.35 -12.22
C ASP A 169 2.89 -10.08 -13.58
N THR A 170 1.73 -10.46 -14.12
CA THR A 170 1.60 -11.05 -15.46
C THR A 170 0.60 -10.26 -16.29
N PRO A 171 0.81 -10.14 -17.62
CA PRO A 171 -0.12 -9.45 -18.50
C PRO A 171 -1.43 -10.24 -18.65
N SER A 172 -2.49 -9.55 -19.04
CA SER A 172 -3.77 -10.19 -19.37
C SER A 172 -3.66 -11.03 -20.64
N ARG A 173 -4.48 -12.08 -20.76
CA ARG A 173 -4.54 -12.92 -21.97
C ARG A 173 -4.90 -12.12 -23.23
N SER A 174 -5.76 -11.11 -23.09
CA SER A 174 -6.20 -10.25 -24.18
C SER A 174 -5.18 -9.15 -24.51
N GLY A 175 -4.17 -8.92 -23.67
CA GLY A 175 -3.21 -7.83 -23.85
C GLY A 175 -3.88 -6.45 -23.86
N TRP A 176 -3.67 -5.71 -24.95
CA TRP A 176 -4.20 -4.37 -25.17
C TRP A 176 -5.51 -4.39 -25.96
N ASN A 177 -6.46 -3.53 -25.58
CA ASN A 177 -7.74 -3.40 -26.30
C ASN A 177 -7.61 -2.34 -27.42
N TYR A 178 -7.56 -2.80 -28.68
CA TYR A 178 -7.48 -1.93 -29.85
C TYR A 178 -8.83 -1.36 -30.29
N ASP A 179 -9.93 -2.00 -29.90
CA ASP A 179 -11.30 -1.59 -30.28
C ASP A 179 -11.90 -0.58 -29.28
N TRP A 180 -11.04 0.12 -28.53
CA TRP A 180 -11.50 1.07 -27.52
C TRP A 180 -12.09 2.33 -28.16
N THR A 181 -13.31 2.68 -27.76
CA THR A 181 -14.00 3.90 -28.21
C THR A 181 -14.15 4.90 -27.06
N PRO A 182 -13.79 6.19 -27.25
CA PRO A 182 -13.98 7.22 -26.24
C PRO A 182 -15.47 7.47 -26.00
N LEU A 183 -15.84 7.75 -24.74
CA LEU A 183 -17.19 8.20 -24.42
C LEU A 183 -17.31 9.68 -24.74
N ASN A 184 -18.32 10.04 -25.52
CA ASN A 184 -18.62 11.43 -25.83
C ASN A 184 -19.26 12.09 -24.59
N ARG A 185 -18.50 12.98 -23.94
CA ARG A 185 -18.99 13.77 -22.80
C ARG A 185 -19.46 15.12 -23.34
N PRO A 186 -20.73 15.50 -23.07
CA PRO A 186 -21.19 16.84 -23.41
C PRO A 186 -20.43 17.85 -22.53
N LEU A 187 -19.70 18.74 -23.18
CA LEU A 187 -18.94 19.84 -22.57
C LEU A 187 -19.77 21.12 -22.56
#